data_AF-X1I136-F1
#
_entry.id   AF-X1I136-F1
#
_cell.length_a   1.000
_cell.length_b   1.000
_cell.length_c   1.000
_cell.angle_alpha   90.00
_cell.angle_beta   90.00
_cell.angle_gamma   90.00
#
_symmetry.space_group_name_H-M   'P 1'
#
loop_
_entity.id
_entity.type
_entity.pdbx_description
1 polymer ?
#
loop_
_entity_poly.entity_id
_entity_poly.type
_entity_poly.pdbx_seq_one_letter_code
_entity_poly.pdbx_strand_id
1 'polypeptide(L)'
;EVEDGKIEIFGPEVDDVKEGGVLPLGIEVLVYGRKMQEDFEPVMERQIHYFLNYPSGIFHMGQRNISWVRFSKDAVKSGFKIRHIGTVLHAKMHLQFANIMDKVQIKIYTNPEDVIVLKKKAREIFKARDERLGALTDESVDTFYSCTLCQSFAPNHVCAVSPERPGLCGAYNWLDCKASYEINPTGPNQPIKKGETLDENLGVWKGINDFVYKVSHQSLESFSAYSMMVNPMTSCGCFEVIVTILPSTNGVMAVNREYPGMTPSGMKFSTMAGMVGGGIQTPGFIG
;
A
#
# COMPACT_ATOMS: atom_id res chain seq x y z
N GLU A 1 25.28 11.80 -5.63
CA GLU A 1 25.29 12.90 -4.63
C GLU A 1 23.86 13.34 -4.41
N VAL A 2 23.38 13.39 -3.16
CA VAL A 2 22.01 13.80 -2.79
C VAL A 2 22.08 15.16 -2.12
N GLU A 3 21.37 16.14 -2.68
CA GLU A 3 21.26 17.50 -2.13
C GLU A 3 20.01 17.61 -1.27
N ASP A 4 20.18 17.67 0.05
CA ASP A 4 19.06 17.68 0.99
C ASP A 4 18.15 18.89 0.77
N GLY A 5 16.83 18.67 0.76
CA GLY A 5 15.83 19.72 0.55
C GLY A 5 15.66 20.17 -0.90
N LYS A 6 16.47 19.67 -1.83
CA LYS A 6 16.32 20.01 -3.25
C LYS A 6 15.04 19.38 -3.81
N ILE A 7 14.21 20.21 -4.41
CA ILE A 7 12.97 19.82 -5.09
C ILE A 7 13.01 20.35 -6.52
N GLU A 8 12.95 19.45 -7.50
CA GLU A 8 13.01 19.76 -8.93
C GLU A 8 11.74 19.29 -9.64
N ILE A 9 11.19 20.13 -10.51
CA ILE A 9 9.98 19.85 -11.30
C ILE A 9 10.37 19.86 -12.78
N PHE A 10 10.08 18.76 -13.47
CA PHE A 10 10.39 18.54 -14.88
C PHE A 10 9.09 18.42 -15.67
N GLY A 11 8.63 19.56 -16.17
CA GLY A 11 7.44 19.67 -17.00
C GLY A 11 6.41 20.66 -16.47
N PRO A 12 5.18 20.62 -17.00
CA PRO A 12 4.13 21.56 -16.63
C PRO A 12 3.74 21.45 -15.16
N GLU A 13 3.44 22.60 -14.57
CA GLU A 13 2.88 22.74 -13.23
C GLU A 13 1.33 22.76 -13.31
N VAL A 14 0.65 22.74 -12.16
CA VAL A 14 -0.82 22.71 -12.09
C VAL A 14 -1.48 23.93 -12.76
N ASP A 15 -0.81 25.08 -12.76
CA ASP A 15 -1.31 26.31 -13.36
C ASP A 15 -1.17 26.31 -14.89
N ASP A 16 -0.36 25.40 -15.45
CA ASP A 16 -0.11 25.29 -16.90
C ASP A 16 -1.15 24.40 -17.61
N VAL A 17 -2.03 23.74 -16.85
CA VAL A 17 -3.07 22.86 -17.38
C VAL A 17 -4.46 23.40 -17.12
N LYS A 18 -5.37 23.12 -18.05
CA LYS A 18 -6.79 23.47 -17.87
C LYS A 18 -7.36 22.69 -16.69
N GLU A 19 -8.28 23.33 -15.97
CA GLU A 19 -9.04 22.69 -14.89
C GLU A 19 -9.68 21.37 -15.37
N GLY A 20 -9.52 20.29 -14.58
CA GLY A 20 -9.96 18.95 -14.95
C GLY A 20 -9.04 18.22 -15.95
N GLY A 21 -7.91 18.83 -16.32
CA GLY A 21 -6.86 18.22 -17.11
C GLY A 21 -6.17 17.06 -16.40
N VAL A 22 -5.36 16.34 -17.16
CA VAL A 22 -4.61 15.16 -16.70
C VAL A 22 -3.15 15.33 -17.10
N LEU A 23 -2.24 15.01 -16.17
CA LEU A 23 -0.80 14.96 -16.41
C LEU A 23 -0.27 13.56 -16.11
N PRO A 24 0.74 13.09 -16.85
CA PRO A 24 1.54 11.96 -16.38
C PRO A 24 2.30 12.41 -15.12
N LEU A 25 2.62 11.47 -14.23
CA LEU A 25 3.31 11.77 -12.99
C LEU A 25 4.40 10.73 -12.72
N GLY A 26 5.62 11.20 -12.47
CA GLY A 26 6.71 10.44 -11.92
C GLY A 26 7.24 11.10 -10.65
N ILE A 27 7.37 10.35 -9.57
CA ILE A 27 7.95 10.84 -8.30
C ILE A 27 9.21 10.02 -8.04
N GLU A 28 10.37 10.66 -8.13
CA GLU A 28 11.66 10.06 -7.76
C GLU A 28 12.11 10.67 -6.43
N VAL A 29 12.26 9.82 -5.41
CA VAL A 29 12.72 10.22 -4.08
C VAL A 29 14.13 9.64 -3.89
N LEU A 30 15.14 10.51 -3.95
CA LEU A 30 16.52 10.11 -3.73
C LEU A 30 16.85 10.27 -2.26
N VAL A 31 17.25 9.19 -1.63
CA VAL A 31 17.55 9.15 -0.20
C VAL A 31 19.01 8.82 0.03
N TYR A 32 19.59 9.43 1.05
CA TYR A 32 20.92 9.09 1.55
C TYR A 32 20.86 8.99 3.06
N GLY A 33 21.51 7.97 3.62
CA GLY A 33 21.70 7.87 5.05
C GLY A 33 22.73 6.79 5.36
N ARG A 34 23.52 6.99 6.41
CA ARG A 34 24.56 6.02 6.82
C ARG A 34 24.02 4.64 7.18
N LYS A 35 22.77 4.58 7.61
CA LYS A 35 22.05 3.35 7.96
C LYS A 35 21.00 2.96 6.92
N MET A 36 20.90 3.69 5.81
CA MET A 36 19.96 3.38 4.73
C MET A 36 20.41 2.11 4.00
N GLN A 37 19.46 1.27 3.63
CA GLN A 37 19.68 0.03 2.89
C GLN A 37 18.63 -0.09 1.78
N GLU A 38 18.95 -0.78 0.69
CA GLU A 38 18.00 -1.01 -0.41
C GLU A 38 16.72 -1.72 0.07
N ASP A 39 16.82 -2.55 1.11
CA ASP A 39 15.69 -3.24 1.74
C ASP A 39 14.69 -2.29 2.42
N PHE A 40 15.10 -1.05 2.73
CA PHE A 40 14.24 -0.05 3.37
C PHE A 40 13.48 0.81 2.35
N GLU A 41 13.89 0.79 1.08
CA GLU A 41 13.23 1.55 0.01
C GLU A 41 11.71 1.27 -0.10
N PRO A 42 11.22 0.01 -0.17
CA PRO A 42 9.79 -0.24 -0.27
C PRO A 42 9.01 0.23 0.98
N VAL A 43 9.63 0.16 2.16
CA VAL A 43 9.05 0.68 3.41
C VAL A 43 8.82 2.19 3.32
N MET A 44 9.83 2.93 2.83
CA MET A 44 9.73 4.37 2.62
C MET A 44 8.76 4.72 1.48
N GLU A 45 8.81 3.99 0.36
CA GLU A 45 7.96 4.20 -0.81
C GLU A 45 6.48 4.09 -0.45
N ARG A 46 6.10 3.12 0.39
CA ARG A 46 4.71 3.00 0.85
C ARG A 46 4.22 4.23 1.61
N GLN A 47 5.09 4.91 2.36
CA GLN A 47 4.68 6.08 3.12
C GLN A 47 4.27 7.26 2.23
N ILE A 48 4.71 7.30 0.97
CA ILE A 48 4.26 8.29 -0.02
C ILE A 48 2.73 8.31 -0.07
N HIS A 49 2.08 7.13 -0.01
CA HIS A 49 0.62 7.05 0.03
C HIS A 49 0.02 7.86 1.18
N TYR A 50 0.56 7.74 2.39
CA TYR A 50 0.02 8.43 3.56
C TYR A 50 0.37 9.91 3.55
N PHE A 51 1.62 10.22 3.22
CA PHE A 51 2.12 11.59 3.22
C PHE A 51 1.35 12.46 2.23
N LEU A 52 1.00 11.93 1.06
CA LEU A 52 0.23 12.67 0.06
C LEU A 52 -1.28 12.73 0.35
N ASN A 53 -1.81 11.90 1.24
CA ASN A 53 -3.20 11.99 1.70
C ASN A 53 -3.39 12.87 2.96
N TYR A 54 -2.31 13.39 3.56
CA TYR A 54 -2.41 14.31 4.70
C TYR A 54 -2.85 15.73 4.33
N PRO A 55 -2.37 16.35 3.22
CA PRO A 55 -2.86 17.66 2.81
C PRO A 55 -4.33 17.60 2.38
N SER A 56 -5.15 18.52 2.90
CA SER A 56 -6.57 18.61 2.53
C SER A 56 -6.73 18.85 1.02
N GLY A 57 -7.62 18.09 0.40
CA GLY A 57 -7.90 18.19 -1.03
C GLY A 57 -6.88 17.49 -1.94
N ILE A 58 -5.90 16.78 -1.39
CA ILE A 58 -4.99 15.92 -2.16
C ILE A 58 -5.35 14.46 -1.87
N PHE A 59 -5.35 13.66 -2.92
CA PHE A 59 -5.65 12.23 -2.86
C PHE A 59 -4.55 11.45 -3.55
N HIS A 60 -4.09 10.38 -2.91
CA HIS A 60 -3.19 9.39 -3.51
C HIS A 60 -3.72 7.97 -3.29
N MET A 61 -3.66 7.12 -4.31
CA MET A 61 -4.03 5.70 -4.24
C MET A 61 -3.10 4.84 -5.09
N GLY A 62 -3.05 3.54 -4.83
CA GLY A 62 -2.16 2.61 -5.53
C GLY A 62 -0.71 2.68 -5.03
N GLN A 63 0.19 2.12 -5.83
CA GLN A 63 1.61 1.93 -5.52
C GLN A 63 2.43 1.78 -6.80
N ARG A 64 3.77 1.86 -6.68
CA ARG A 64 4.72 1.70 -7.80
C ARG A 64 4.29 2.48 -9.05
N ASN A 65 4.08 1.79 -10.18
CA ASN A 65 3.74 2.39 -11.47
C ASN A 65 2.23 2.38 -11.80
N ILE A 66 1.38 2.15 -10.80
CA ILE A 66 -0.09 2.23 -10.87
C ILE A 66 -0.64 3.19 -9.81
N SER A 67 0.21 4.10 -9.32
CA SER A 67 -0.19 5.17 -8.43
C SER A 67 -1.13 6.16 -9.13
N TRP A 68 -2.12 6.66 -8.39
CA TRP A 68 -3.09 7.64 -8.87
C TRP A 68 -3.20 8.80 -7.90
N VAL A 69 -2.98 10.02 -8.40
CA VAL A 69 -3.03 11.25 -7.61
C VAL A 69 -4.10 12.19 -8.17
N ARG A 70 -4.87 12.84 -7.29
CA ARG A 70 -5.87 13.85 -7.65
C ARG A 70 -5.76 15.06 -6.74
N PHE A 71 -5.91 16.24 -7.34
CA PHE A 71 -5.95 17.52 -6.62
C PHE A 71 -7.37 18.07 -6.73
N SER A 72 -7.95 18.50 -5.61
CA SER A 72 -9.25 19.17 -5.61
C SER A 72 -9.14 20.59 -6.15
N LYS A 73 -10.23 21.12 -6.68
CA LYS A 73 -10.29 22.52 -7.15
C LYS A 73 -9.98 23.50 -6.02
N ASP A 74 -10.45 23.21 -4.80
CA ASP A 74 -10.20 24.05 -3.63
C ASP A 74 -8.73 24.03 -3.21
N ALA A 75 -8.05 22.89 -3.30
CA ALA A 75 -6.62 22.80 -3.01
C ALA A 75 -5.81 23.66 -4.00
N VAL A 76 -6.08 23.54 -5.30
CA VAL A 76 -5.42 24.36 -6.33
C VAL A 76 -5.73 25.85 -6.12
N LYS A 77 -6.99 26.21 -5.86
CA LYS A 77 -7.40 27.59 -5.56
C LYS A 77 -6.71 28.17 -4.31
N SER A 78 -6.41 27.33 -3.33
CA SER A 78 -5.64 27.72 -2.12
C SER A 78 -4.13 27.92 -2.39
N GLY A 79 -3.68 27.62 -3.61
CA GLY A 79 -2.30 27.73 -4.06
C GLY A 79 -1.52 26.42 -4.01
N PHE A 80 -2.18 25.25 -3.86
CA PHE A 80 -1.47 23.97 -3.89
C PHE A 80 -0.96 23.65 -5.30
N LYS A 81 0.34 23.35 -5.41
CA LYS A 81 1.06 23.02 -6.66
C LYS A 81 1.69 21.64 -6.60
N ILE A 82 2.07 21.07 -7.73
CA ILE A 82 2.83 19.82 -7.83
C ILE A 82 4.12 19.92 -7.03
N ARG A 83 4.82 21.07 -7.05
CA ARG A 83 5.99 21.29 -6.18
C ARG A 83 5.75 21.00 -4.70
N HIS A 84 4.52 21.21 -4.19
CA HIS A 84 4.20 20.95 -2.79
C HIS A 84 4.16 19.47 -2.44
N ILE A 85 3.99 18.55 -3.42
CA ILE A 85 4.26 17.12 -3.21
C ILE A 85 5.69 16.95 -2.68
N GLY A 86 6.67 17.60 -3.31
CA GLY A 86 8.07 17.53 -2.88
C GLY A 86 8.28 18.09 -1.48
N THR A 87 7.63 19.23 -1.15
CA THR A 87 7.70 19.81 0.20
C THR A 87 7.15 18.87 1.26
N VAL A 88 6.00 18.24 0.98
CA VAL A 88 5.36 17.27 1.88
C VAL A 88 6.25 16.04 2.06
N LEU A 89 6.77 15.47 0.97
CA LEU A 89 7.63 14.30 1.03
C LEU A 89 8.93 14.59 1.79
N HIS A 90 9.59 15.71 1.53
CA HIS A 90 10.80 16.10 2.27
C HIS A 90 10.54 16.16 3.78
N ALA A 91 9.52 16.92 4.20
CA ALA A 91 9.22 17.10 5.62
C ALA A 91 8.81 15.79 6.30
N LYS A 92 7.97 14.99 5.65
CA LYS A 92 7.44 13.76 6.23
C LYS A 92 8.45 12.61 6.23
N MET A 93 9.31 12.51 5.22
CA MET A 93 10.40 11.52 5.20
C MET A 93 11.38 11.78 6.33
N HIS A 94 11.81 13.03 6.53
CA HIS A 94 12.65 13.40 7.67
C HIS A 94 11.99 13.08 9.00
N LEU A 95 10.72 13.45 9.17
CA LEU A 95 9.99 13.17 10.41
C LEU A 95 9.90 11.66 10.72
N GLN A 96 9.68 10.83 9.71
CA GLN A 96 9.40 9.40 9.89
C GLN A 96 10.67 8.54 9.93
N PHE A 97 11.73 8.95 9.24
CA PHE A 97 12.89 8.11 8.96
C PHE A 97 14.23 8.74 9.35
N ALA A 98 14.26 9.77 10.19
CA ALA A 98 15.49 10.43 10.66
C ALA A 98 16.52 9.47 11.31
N ASN A 99 16.11 8.28 11.75
CA ASN A 99 17.00 7.27 12.30
C ASN A 99 17.80 6.49 11.24
N ILE A 100 17.34 6.46 9.98
CA ILE A 100 17.96 5.72 8.87
C ILE A 100 18.35 6.61 7.68
N MET A 101 17.69 7.76 7.51
CA MET A 101 17.85 8.70 6.41
C MET A 101 18.45 10.02 6.93
N ASP A 102 19.56 10.45 6.35
CA ASP A 102 20.23 11.72 6.66
C ASP A 102 19.83 12.84 5.68
N LYS A 103 19.55 12.54 4.40
CA LYS A 103 19.21 13.51 3.34
C LYS A 103 18.15 12.98 2.38
N VAL A 104 17.31 13.86 1.85
CA VAL A 104 16.36 13.54 0.78
C VAL A 104 16.25 14.63 -0.27
N GLN A 105 16.28 14.22 -1.54
CA GLN A 105 16.03 15.06 -2.71
C GLN A 105 14.80 14.50 -3.44
N ILE A 106 13.92 15.38 -3.91
CA ILE A 106 12.73 14.99 -4.65
C ILE A 106 12.80 15.54 -6.08
N LYS A 107 12.55 14.67 -7.05
CA LYS A 107 12.31 15.05 -8.44
C LYS A 107 10.92 14.63 -8.85
N ILE A 108 10.18 15.54 -9.46
CA ILE A 108 8.82 15.30 -9.94
C ILE A 108 8.77 15.55 -11.44
N TYR A 109 8.26 14.58 -12.17
CA TYR A 109 8.19 14.58 -13.62
C TYR A 109 6.73 14.64 -14.06
N THR A 110 6.41 15.63 -14.89
CA THR A 110 5.09 15.80 -15.51
C THR A 110 5.17 15.89 -17.03
N ASN A 111 6.38 15.91 -17.59
CA ASN A 111 6.61 15.68 -19.01
C ASN A 111 6.35 14.20 -19.39
N PRO A 112 5.58 13.92 -20.45
CA PRO A 112 5.30 12.55 -20.89
C PRO A 112 6.55 11.69 -21.12
N GLU A 113 7.55 12.22 -21.84
CA GLU A 113 8.75 11.44 -22.21
C GLU A 113 9.60 11.08 -20.99
N ASP A 114 9.78 12.04 -20.06
CA ASP A 114 10.53 11.80 -18.83
C ASP A 114 9.85 10.72 -17.97
N VAL A 115 8.52 10.75 -17.87
CA VAL A 115 7.73 9.75 -17.13
C VAL A 115 7.84 8.37 -17.78
N ILE A 116 7.85 8.27 -19.11
CA ILE A 116 8.04 6.98 -19.82
C ILE A 116 9.41 6.39 -19.49
N VAL A 117 10.48 7.20 -19.53
CA VAL A 117 11.84 6.77 -19.21
C VAL A 117 11.94 6.33 -17.76
N LEU A 118 11.39 7.13 -16.82
CA LEU A 118 11.41 6.80 -15.40
C LEU A 118 10.64 5.50 -15.11
N LYS A 119 9.47 5.32 -15.73
CA LYS A 119 8.65 4.10 -15.57
C LYS A 119 9.40 2.84 -16.00
N LYS A 120 10.22 2.90 -17.05
CA LYS A 120 11.05 1.77 -17.47
C LYS A 120 12.08 1.41 -16.40
N LYS A 121 12.83 2.39 -15.89
CA LYS A 121 13.82 2.19 -14.81
C LYS A 121 13.16 1.65 -13.54
N ALA A 122 12.04 2.24 -13.14
CA ALA A 122 11.31 1.83 -11.94
C ALA A 122 10.85 0.36 -12.01
N ARG A 123 10.40 -0.10 -13.20
CA ARG A 123 10.02 -1.51 -13.40
C ARG A 123 11.17 -2.50 -13.18
N GLU A 124 12.39 -2.13 -13.53
CA GLU A 124 13.57 -2.98 -13.30
C GLU A 124 13.84 -3.11 -11.80
N ILE A 125 13.73 -2.01 -11.04
CA ILE A 125 13.84 -2.00 -9.57
C ILE A 125 12.74 -2.86 -8.95
N PHE A 126 11.48 -2.67 -9.37
CA PHE A 126 10.35 -3.45 -8.84
C PHE A 126 10.52 -4.95 -9.08
N LYS A 127 11.01 -5.33 -10.28
CA LYS A 127 11.31 -6.72 -10.60
C LYS A 127 12.37 -7.31 -9.68
N ALA A 128 13.47 -6.58 -9.45
CA ALA A 128 14.51 -7.03 -8.52
C ALA A 128 13.96 -7.20 -7.08
N ARG A 129 13.07 -6.29 -6.64
CA ARG A 129 12.41 -6.41 -5.34
C ARG A 129 11.54 -7.67 -5.24
N ASP A 130 10.78 -7.97 -6.29
CA ASP A 130 9.91 -9.14 -6.33
C ASP A 130 10.72 -10.46 -6.40
N GLU A 131 11.84 -10.47 -7.12
CA GLU A 131 12.75 -11.62 -7.21
C GLU A 131 13.37 -11.98 -5.84
N ARG A 132 13.60 -11.01 -4.95
CA ARG A 132 14.07 -11.27 -3.58
C ARG A 132 13.06 -12.04 -2.71
N LEU A 133 11.78 -11.91 -3.00
CA LEU A 133 10.71 -12.62 -2.27
C LEU A 133 10.56 -14.07 -2.76
N GLY A 134 10.88 -14.35 -4.03
CA GLY A 134 10.48 -15.56 -4.75
C GLY A 134 11.00 -16.90 -4.21
N ALA A 135 11.87 -16.91 -3.20
CA ALA A 135 12.35 -18.14 -2.54
C ALA A 135 11.63 -18.45 -1.21
N LEU A 136 10.80 -17.54 -0.69
CA LEU A 136 10.11 -17.71 0.59
C LEU A 136 8.68 -18.21 0.37
N THR A 137 8.32 -19.30 1.04
CA THR A 137 6.94 -19.80 1.14
C THR A 137 6.40 -19.66 2.56
N ASP A 138 5.09 -19.74 2.72
CA ASP A 138 4.43 -19.68 4.02
C ASP A 138 4.86 -20.84 4.94
N GLU A 139 5.19 -22.02 4.40
CA GLU A 139 5.72 -23.18 5.13
C GLU A 139 7.17 -22.95 5.57
N SER A 140 7.97 -22.25 4.76
CA SER A 140 9.39 -22.02 5.02
C SER A 140 9.67 -21.05 6.18
N VAL A 141 8.66 -20.32 6.65
CA VAL A 141 8.77 -19.36 7.76
C VAL A 141 7.88 -19.76 8.94
N ASP A 142 8.29 -19.43 10.16
CA ASP A 142 7.48 -19.60 11.38
C ASP A 142 6.75 -18.32 11.82
N THR A 143 7.02 -17.22 11.11
CA THR A 143 6.67 -15.85 11.48
C THR A 143 6.00 -15.16 10.30
N PHE A 144 4.80 -14.66 10.51
CA PHE A 144 4.16 -13.67 9.64
C PHE A 144 4.37 -12.27 10.22
N TYR A 145 3.95 -11.24 9.50
CA TYR A 145 3.96 -9.88 10.02
C TYR A 145 2.57 -9.27 9.96
N SER A 146 2.21 -8.52 10.99
CA SER A 146 1.02 -7.67 10.94
C SER A 146 1.27 -6.41 10.13
N CYS A 147 0.20 -5.77 9.68
CA CYS A 147 0.21 -4.37 9.28
C CYS A 147 -1.05 -3.68 9.80
N THR A 148 -0.88 -2.69 10.67
CA THR A 148 -1.96 -1.87 11.23
C THR A 148 -2.00 -0.44 10.68
N LEU A 149 -1.22 -0.18 9.62
CA LEU A 149 -1.04 1.17 9.06
C LEU A 149 -2.36 1.79 8.57
N CYS A 150 -3.30 0.96 8.14
CA CYS A 150 -4.61 1.41 7.66
C CYS A 150 -5.67 1.54 8.76
N GLN A 151 -5.33 1.35 10.05
CA GLN A 151 -6.28 1.55 11.16
C GLN A 151 -6.73 3.01 11.33
N SER A 152 -6.01 3.96 10.76
CA SER A 152 -6.48 5.34 10.63
C SER A 152 -7.74 5.48 9.76
N PHE A 153 -8.01 4.50 8.89
CA PHE A 153 -9.20 4.45 8.02
C PHE A 153 -10.20 3.38 8.50
N ALA A 154 -9.72 2.19 8.83
CA ALA A 154 -10.53 1.06 9.29
C ALA A 154 -9.99 0.56 10.65
N PRO A 155 -10.49 1.09 11.78
CA PRO A 155 -9.85 0.91 13.10
C PRO A 155 -9.59 -0.52 13.55
N ASN A 156 -10.40 -1.47 13.10
CA ASN A 156 -10.29 -2.88 13.48
C ASN A 156 -9.59 -3.75 12.43
N HIS A 157 -9.19 -3.16 11.29
CA HIS A 157 -8.52 -3.88 10.23
C HIS A 157 -7.08 -4.23 10.60
N VAL A 158 -6.65 -5.44 10.23
CA VAL A 158 -5.28 -5.92 10.37
C VAL A 158 -4.94 -6.75 9.13
N CYS A 159 -3.86 -6.43 8.43
CA CYS A 159 -3.30 -7.38 7.47
C CYS A 159 -2.42 -8.37 8.22
N ALA A 160 -2.60 -9.67 7.99
CA ALA A 160 -1.59 -10.69 8.29
C ALA A 160 -0.83 -10.99 7.00
N VAL A 161 0.39 -10.44 6.89
CA VAL A 161 1.23 -10.52 5.70
C VAL A 161 2.14 -11.74 5.80
N SER A 162 2.08 -12.61 4.81
CA SER A 162 2.92 -13.80 4.66
C SER A 162 3.78 -13.71 3.38
N PRO A 163 4.81 -14.57 3.22
CA PRO A 163 5.57 -14.60 1.98
C PRO A 163 4.72 -14.74 0.72
N GLU A 164 3.65 -15.54 0.77
CA GLU A 164 2.78 -15.81 -0.38
C GLU A 164 1.53 -14.94 -0.43
N ARG A 165 1.31 -14.09 0.60
CA ARG A 165 0.17 -13.18 0.68
C ARG A 165 0.62 -11.78 1.11
N PRO A 166 0.93 -10.88 0.14
CA PRO A 166 1.25 -9.49 0.44
C PRO A 166 0.04 -8.77 1.05
N GLY A 167 0.27 -7.60 1.66
CA GLY A 167 -0.83 -6.75 2.11
C GLY A 167 -1.71 -6.33 0.93
N LEU A 168 -3.03 -6.29 1.12
CA LEU A 168 -4.04 -6.01 0.07
C LEU A 168 -3.80 -4.75 -0.78
N CYS A 169 -2.98 -3.83 -0.29
CA CYS A 169 -2.56 -2.65 -1.02
C CYS A 169 -1.55 -2.90 -2.15
N GLY A 170 -1.01 -4.12 -2.27
CA GLY A 170 0.03 -4.50 -3.23
C GLY A 170 1.43 -3.96 -2.95
N ALA A 171 1.59 -3.12 -1.91
CA ALA A 171 2.78 -2.32 -1.72
C ALA A 171 3.74 -2.81 -0.62
N TYR A 172 3.25 -3.64 0.31
CA TYR A 172 4.04 -4.28 1.36
C TYR A 172 3.94 -5.79 1.20
N ASN A 173 5.08 -6.43 0.99
CA ASN A 173 5.25 -7.88 1.13
C ASN A 173 5.84 -8.23 2.51
N TRP A 174 6.10 -9.51 2.73
CA TRP A 174 6.64 -10.02 4.00
C TRP A 174 8.01 -9.41 4.37
N LEU A 175 8.92 -9.26 3.40
CA LEU A 175 10.24 -8.66 3.62
C LEU A 175 10.12 -7.18 3.97
N ASP A 176 9.19 -6.46 3.35
CA ASP A 176 8.94 -5.05 3.65
C ASP A 176 8.43 -4.88 5.09
N CYS A 177 7.53 -5.77 5.53
CA CYS A 177 7.04 -5.75 6.91
C CYS A 177 8.14 -6.08 7.93
N LYS A 178 9.03 -7.02 7.58
CA LYS A 178 10.22 -7.33 8.39
C LYS A 178 11.14 -6.11 8.49
N ALA A 179 11.50 -5.50 7.37
CA ALA A 179 12.31 -4.30 7.31
C ALA A 179 11.68 -3.13 8.09
N SER A 180 10.36 -2.95 7.98
CA SER A 180 9.60 -1.93 8.72
C SER A 180 9.72 -2.11 10.24
N TYR A 181 9.65 -3.36 10.73
CA TYR A 181 9.86 -3.67 12.14
C TYR A 181 11.31 -3.40 12.58
N GLU A 182 12.30 -3.72 11.75
CA GLU A 182 13.72 -3.43 12.02
C GLU A 182 13.99 -1.92 12.11
N ILE A 183 13.34 -1.12 11.26
CA ILE A 183 13.44 0.34 11.29
C ILE A 183 12.79 0.92 12.55
N ASN A 184 11.59 0.43 12.91
CA ASN A 184 10.86 0.87 14.10
C ASN A 184 10.11 -0.29 14.76
N PRO A 185 10.65 -0.89 15.85
CA PRO A 185 10.02 -1.99 16.57
C PRO A 185 8.66 -1.64 17.21
N THR A 186 8.35 -0.34 17.36
CA THR A 186 7.05 0.14 17.88
C THR A 186 6.08 0.53 16.76
N GLY A 187 6.49 0.32 15.51
CA GLY A 187 5.74 0.68 14.31
C GLY A 187 4.55 -0.23 14.01
N PRO A 188 3.89 -0.02 12.86
CA PRO A 188 2.64 -0.70 12.49
C PRO A 188 2.84 -2.16 12.05
N ASN A 189 4.09 -2.59 11.88
CA ASN A 189 4.42 -3.96 11.50
C ASN A 189 5.05 -4.68 12.67
N GLN A 190 4.35 -5.69 13.18
CA GLN A 190 4.81 -6.51 14.32
C GLN A 190 4.92 -7.97 13.89
N PRO A 191 5.97 -8.69 14.31
CA PRO A 191 6.11 -10.11 14.02
C PRO A 191 5.01 -10.91 14.75
N ILE A 192 4.44 -11.90 14.06
CA ILE A 192 3.43 -12.81 14.58
C ILE A 192 3.93 -14.23 14.39
N LYS A 193 4.21 -14.94 15.50
CA LYS A 193 4.52 -16.37 15.43
C LYS A 193 3.25 -17.14 15.07
N LYS A 194 3.34 -18.07 14.11
CA LYS A 194 2.20 -18.93 13.73
C LYS A 194 1.67 -19.70 14.94
N GLY A 195 2.57 -20.30 15.72
CA GLY A 195 2.18 -21.12 16.88
C GLY A 195 1.53 -22.43 16.43
N GLU A 196 0.52 -22.89 17.17
CA GLU A 196 -0.23 -24.12 16.85
C GLU A 196 -1.04 -23.97 15.57
N THR A 197 -0.90 -24.92 14.63
CA THR A 197 -1.77 -25.03 13.46
C THR A 197 -3.11 -25.62 13.87
N LEU A 198 -4.19 -24.87 13.66
CA LEU A 198 -5.56 -25.29 13.96
C LEU A 198 -6.24 -25.90 12.73
N ASP A 199 -5.97 -25.34 11.55
CA ASP A 199 -6.42 -25.88 10.26
C ASP A 199 -5.40 -25.51 9.17
N GLU A 200 -4.72 -26.52 8.62
CA GLU A 200 -3.71 -26.34 7.58
C GLU A 200 -4.32 -25.94 6.23
N ASN A 201 -5.50 -26.47 5.89
CA ASN A 201 -6.15 -26.20 4.60
C ASN A 201 -6.69 -24.77 4.52
N LEU A 202 -7.22 -24.25 5.63
CA LEU A 202 -7.69 -22.88 5.72
C LEU A 202 -6.57 -21.88 6.03
N GLY A 203 -5.41 -22.36 6.48
CA GLY A 203 -4.32 -21.51 6.97
C GLY A 203 -4.74 -20.77 8.23
N VAL A 204 -5.15 -21.53 9.25
CA VAL A 204 -5.58 -21.02 10.56
C VAL A 204 -4.58 -21.47 11.60
N TRP A 205 -3.95 -20.50 12.25
CA TRP A 205 -3.02 -20.75 13.35
C TRP A 205 -3.42 -19.97 14.59
N LYS A 206 -3.23 -20.58 15.76
CA LYS A 206 -3.60 -20.00 17.04
C LYS A 206 -2.88 -18.67 17.28
N GLY A 207 -1.58 -18.59 16.99
CA GLY A 207 -0.79 -17.38 17.21
C GLY A 207 -1.21 -16.21 16.33
N ILE A 208 -1.66 -16.49 15.10
CA ILE A 208 -2.22 -15.47 14.21
C ILE A 208 -3.58 -14.99 14.74
N ASN A 209 -4.48 -15.90 15.12
CA ASN A 209 -5.79 -15.55 15.67
C ASN A 209 -5.68 -14.74 16.98
N ASP A 210 -4.83 -15.17 17.92
CA ASP A 210 -4.61 -14.46 19.18
C ASP A 210 -4.14 -13.02 18.93
N PHE A 211 -3.23 -12.82 17.97
CA PHE A 211 -2.73 -11.51 17.60
C PHE A 211 -3.81 -10.66 16.93
N VAL A 212 -4.51 -11.20 15.93
CA VAL A 212 -5.58 -10.51 15.19
C VAL A 212 -6.70 -10.12 16.15
N TYR A 213 -7.12 -10.99 17.07
CA TYR A 213 -8.13 -10.68 18.08
C TYR A 213 -7.71 -9.51 18.96
N LYS A 214 -6.49 -9.52 19.48
CA LYS A 214 -5.97 -8.42 20.31
C LYS A 214 -5.93 -7.09 19.55
N VAL A 215 -5.40 -7.09 18.33
CA VAL A 215 -5.10 -5.86 17.57
C VAL A 215 -6.30 -5.32 16.79
N SER A 216 -7.32 -6.14 16.56
CA SER A 216 -8.61 -5.73 16.01
C SER A 216 -9.60 -5.23 17.08
N HIS A 217 -9.13 -4.90 18.28
CA HIS A 217 -9.97 -4.53 19.42
C HIS A 217 -11.05 -5.59 19.75
N GLN A 218 -10.65 -6.87 19.69
CA GLN A 218 -11.50 -8.03 20.01
C GLN A 218 -12.67 -8.23 19.05
N SER A 219 -12.65 -7.61 17.86
CA SER A 219 -13.72 -7.73 16.87
C SER A 219 -13.56 -8.90 15.92
N LEU A 220 -12.35 -9.42 15.74
CA LEU A 220 -12.04 -10.52 14.83
C LEU A 220 -11.50 -11.72 15.62
N GLU A 221 -12.32 -12.76 15.76
CA GLU A 221 -11.95 -13.96 16.54
C GLU A 221 -11.04 -14.91 15.77
N SER A 222 -11.15 -14.93 14.44
CA SER A 222 -10.45 -15.90 13.60
C SER A 222 -10.17 -15.33 12.21
N PHE A 223 -9.10 -15.81 11.59
CA PHE A 223 -8.66 -15.45 10.26
C PHE A 223 -8.18 -16.69 9.50
N SER A 224 -8.62 -16.84 8.25
CA SER A 224 -8.13 -17.87 7.32
C SER A 224 -7.23 -17.25 6.26
N ALA A 225 -5.98 -17.72 6.17
CA ALA A 225 -5.05 -17.26 5.15
C ALA A 225 -5.41 -17.74 3.73
N TYR A 226 -6.08 -18.88 3.60
CA TYR A 226 -6.28 -19.55 2.30
C TYR A 226 -7.75 -19.70 1.90
N SER A 227 -8.67 -19.02 2.59
CA SER A 227 -10.10 -19.06 2.26
C SER A 227 -10.72 -17.67 2.20
N MET A 228 -11.47 -17.41 1.12
CA MET A 228 -12.36 -16.25 1.04
C MET A 228 -13.76 -16.52 1.62
N MET A 229 -14.08 -17.78 1.90
CA MET A 229 -15.42 -18.22 2.32
C MET A 229 -15.55 -18.39 3.84
N VAL A 230 -14.45 -18.67 4.53
CA VAL A 230 -14.44 -18.90 5.98
C VAL A 230 -13.51 -17.87 6.60
N ASN A 231 -14.04 -16.96 7.41
CA ASN A 231 -13.27 -15.94 8.14
C ASN A 231 -12.17 -15.26 7.30
N PRO A 232 -12.51 -14.65 6.14
CA PRO A 232 -11.51 -14.03 5.27
C PRO A 232 -10.78 -12.87 5.96
N MET A 233 -9.63 -12.46 5.41
CA MET A 233 -9.01 -11.20 5.81
C MET A 233 -9.99 -10.04 5.60
N THR A 234 -10.11 -9.17 6.58
CA THR A 234 -10.86 -7.92 6.40
C THR A 234 -10.12 -6.99 5.47
N SER A 235 -10.81 -5.96 4.97
CA SER A 235 -10.20 -4.94 4.12
C SER A 235 -10.33 -3.55 4.72
N CYS A 236 -9.31 -2.71 4.54
CA CYS A 236 -9.40 -1.29 4.88
C CYS A 236 -10.16 -0.52 3.79
N GLY A 237 -9.43 0.14 2.88
CA GLY A 237 -10.00 0.88 1.76
C GLY A 237 -9.06 1.04 0.57
N CYS A 238 -7.84 0.49 0.66
CA CYS A 238 -6.78 0.69 -0.34
C CYS A 238 -6.46 -0.57 -1.18
N PHE A 239 -7.32 -1.60 -1.12
CA PHE A 239 -7.20 -2.79 -1.97
C PHE A 239 -7.20 -2.43 -3.46
N GLU A 240 -6.36 -3.11 -4.23
CA GLU A 240 -6.21 -2.89 -5.67
C GLU A 240 -7.26 -3.64 -6.49
N VAL A 241 -7.69 -4.79 -5.99
CA VAL A 241 -8.64 -5.71 -6.62
C VAL A 241 -9.70 -6.10 -5.59
N ILE A 242 -10.90 -6.43 -6.03
CA ILE A 242 -11.89 -7.15 -5.21
C ILE A 242 -12.13 -8.48 -5.90
N VAL A 243 -12.06 -9.56 -5.12
CA VAL A 243 -12.49 -10.90 -5.52
C VAL A 243 -13.83 -11.20 -4.86
N THR A 244 -14.80 -11.65 -5.64
CA THR A 244 -16.12 -12.05 -5.13
C THR A 244 -16.60 -13.35 -5.75
N ILE A 245 -17.31 -14.15 -4.96
CA ILE A 245 -17.97 -15.37 -5.43
C ILE A 245 -19.09 -15.04 -6.42
N LEU A 246 -19.23 -15.89 -7.43
CA LEU A 246 -20.33 -15.93 -8.39
C LEU A 246 -21.02 -17.30 -8.30
N PRO A 247 -22.02 -17.47 -7.42
CA PRO A 247 -22.62 -18.77 -7.13
C PRO A 247 -23.14 -19.51 -8.38
N SER A 248 -23.72 -18.78 -9.33
CA SER A 248 -24.24 -19.34 -10.59
C SER A 248 -23.18 -19.99 -11.48
N THR A 249 -21.89 -19.69 -11.25
CA THR A 249 -20.76 -20.22 -12.01
C THR A 249 -19.92 -21.21 -11.22
N ASN A 250 -20.25 -21.42 -9.92
CA ASN A 250 -19.39 -22.13 -8.98
C ASN A 250 -17.93 -21.62 -8.99
N GLY A 251 -17.77 -20.30 -9.15
CA GLY A 251 -16.46 -19.66 -9.34
C GLY A 251 -16.42 -18.27 -8.71
N VAL A 252 -15.37 -17.53 -9.03
CA VAL A 252 -15.15 -16.16 -8.55
C VAL A 252 -14.91 -15.22 -9.72
N MET A 253 -15.15 -13.93 -9.51
CA MET A 253 -14.64 -12.87 -10.37
C MET A 253 -13.66 -11.99 -9.60
N ALA A 254 -12.76 -11.35 -10.35
CA ALA A 254 -11.86 -10.32 -9.85
C ALA A 254 -12.09 -9.02 -10.63
N VAL A 255 -12.06 -7.88 -9.96
CA VAL A 255 -12.14 -6.57 -10.59
C VAL A 255 -11.18 -5.60 -9.93
N ASN A 256 -10.39 -4.89 -10.73
CA ASN A 256 -9.44 -3.89 -10.24
C ASN A 256 -10.11 -2.52 -10.06
N ARG A 257 -9.51 -1.70 -9.18
CA ARG A 257 -10.00 -0.37 -8.79
C ARG A 257 -10.25 0.59 -9.94
N GLU A 258 -9.47 0.48 -11.02
CA GLU A 258 -9.55 1.38 -12.17
C GLU A 258 -10.71 1.04 -13.12
N TYR A 259 -11.33 -0.13 -12.99
CA TYR A 259 -12.42 -0.55 -13.87
C TYR A 259 -13.73 0.18 -13.52
N PRO A 260 -14.27 1.04 -14.41
CA PRO A 260 -15.44 1.86 -14.10
C PRO A 260 -16.78 1.16 -14.39
N GLY A 261 -16.72 0.00 -15.02
CA GLY A 261 -17.86 -0.72 -15.58
C GLY A 261 -18.65 -1.53 -14.56
N MET A 262 -19.78 -2.06 -15.02
CA MET A 262 -20.54 -3.05 -14.27
C MET A 262 -19.83 -4.40 -14.36
N THR A 263 -19.91 -5.19 -13.30
CA THR A 263 -19.32 -6.53 -13.26
C THR A 263 -20.39 -7.62 -13.20
N PRO A 264 -20.04 -8.90 -13.43
CA PRO A 264 -21.00 -10.00 -13.31
C PRO A 264 -21.65 -10.16 -11.92
N SER A 265 -21.11 -9.54 -10.86
CA SER A 265 -21.76 -9.50 -9.54
C SER A 265 -22.98 -8.56 -9.48
N GLY A 266 -23.24 -7.81 -10.56
CA GLY A 266 -24.30 -6.79 -10.60
C GLY A 266 -23.89 -5.46 -9.93
N MET A 267 -22.61 -5.33 -9.55
CA MET A 267 -22.07 -4.13 -8.90
C MET A 267 -20.84 -3.60 -9.64
N LYS A 268 -20.60 -2.28 -9.53
CA LYS A 268 -19.31 -1.66 -9.88
C LYS A 268 -18.29 -1.89 -8.77
N PHE A 269 -17.00 -1.72 -9.07
CA PHE A 269 -15.93 -1.75 -8.05
C PHE A 269 -16.26 -0.84 -6.85
N SER A 270 -16.68 0.41 -7.10
CA SER A 270 -16.97 1.38 -6.03
C SER A 270 -18.08 0.94 -5.08
N THR A 271 -19.09 0.24 -5.60
CA THR A 271 -20.20 -0.29 -4.79
C THR A 271 -19.72 -1.46 -3.92
N MET A 272 -18.97 -2.40 -4.51
CA MET A 272 -18.37 -3.50 -3.76
C MET A 272 -17.38 -3.01 -2.71
N ALA A 273 -16.56 -2.00 -3.03
CA ALA A 273 -15.60 -1.43 -2.10
C ALA A 273 -16.25 -0.89 -0.82
N GLY A 274 -17.46 -0.32 -0.93
CA GLY A 274 -18.25 0.13 0.22
C GLY A 274 -18.77 -1.01 1.12
N MET A 275 -18.92 -2.21 0.57
CA MET A 275 -19.33 -3.41 1.32
C MET A 275 -18.14 -4.15 1.95
N VAL A 276 -17.02 -4.23 1.23
CA VAL A 276 -15.85 -5.03 1.64
C VAL A 276 -14.92 -4.26 2.58
N GLY A 277 -14.86 -2.94 2.43
CA GLY A 277 -14.02 -2.08 3.26
C GLY A 277 -14.52 -1.90 4.69
N GLY A 278 -13.69 -1.24 5.51
CA GLY A 278 -14.05 -0.85 6.88
C GLY A 278 -13.65 -1.84 7.98
N GLY A 279 -12.90 -2.89 7.66
CA GLY A 279 -12.36 -3.81 8.65
C GLY A 279 -13.35 -4.87 9.14
N ILE A 280 -14.34 -5.22 8.32
CA ILE A 280 -15.32 -6.28 8.60
C ILE A 280 -15.03 -7.55 7.78
N GLN A 281 -15.38 -8.72 8.32
CA GLN A 281 -15.31 -9.98 7.58
C GLN A 281 -16.54 -10.15 6.71
N THR A 282 -16.33 -10.37 5.42
CA THR A 282 -17.39 -10.52 4.42
C THR A 282 -17.19 -11.82 3.64
N PRO A 283 -17.54 -12.99 4.19
CA PRO A 283 -17.46 -14.27 3.49
C PRO A 283 -17.99 -14.20 2.05
N GLY A 284 -17.16 -14.61 1.09
CA GLY A 284 -17.46 -14.52 -0.34
C GLY A 284 -17.00 -13.22 -1.02
N PHE A 285 -16.47 -12.26 -0.27
CA PHE A 285 -15.85 -11.03 -0.79
C PHE A 285 -14.52 -10.76 -0.10
N ILE A 286 -13.52 -10.33 -0.86
CA ILE A 286 -12.21 -9.99 -0.30
C ILE A 286 -11.49 -8.96 -1.19
N GLY A 287 -10.74 -8.07 -0.56
CA GLY A 287 -9.87 -7.09 -1.22
C GLY A 287 -8.45 -7.59 -1.43
#